data_AF-A0A9Q3ZQR4-F1
#
_entry.id   AF-A0A9Q3ZQR4-F1
#
_cell.length_a   1.000
_cell.length_b   1.000
_cell.length_c   1.000
_cell.angle_alpha   90.00
_cell.angle_beta   90.00
_cell.angle_gamma   90.00
#
_symmetry.space_group_name_H-M   'P 1'
#
loop_
_entity.id
_entity.type
_entity.pdbx_description
1 polymer ?
#
loop_
_entity_poly.entity_id
_entity_poly.type
_entity_poly.pdbx_seq_one_letter_code
_entity_poly.pdbx_strand_id
1 'polypeptide(L)'
;MPRNISTTLRRHKASPMRRFDRLPPDLRGWLRQAALCWSVRSAERVWFKELRRHGGDIGAVLNRLDEIERCLLEKDAPRLWGRDYPGP
;
A
#
# COMPACT_ATOMS: atom_id res chain seq x y z
N MET A 1 24.53 -25.37 23.44
CA MET A 1 24.27 -23.93 23.66
C MET A 1 22.80 -23.64 23.37
N PRO A 2 21.97 -23.29 24.36
CA PRO A 2 20.55 -23.03 24.12
C PRO A 2 20.40 -21.71 23.36
N ARG A 3 19.54 -21.69 22.33
CA ARG A 3 19.28 -20.48 21.53
C ARG A 3 18.43 -19.50 22.36
N ASN A 4 18.91 -18.28 22.48
CA ASN A 4 18.19 -17.15 23.08
C ASN A 4 17.02 -16.73 22.16
N ILE A 5 15.90 -17.47 22.26
CA ILE A 5 14.65 -17.18 21.55
C ILE A 5 13.46 -17.19 22.53
N SER A 6 13.72 -16.89 23.81
CA SER A 6 12.64 -16.69 24.77
C SER A 6 12.05 -15.31 24.49
N THR A 7 10.87 -15.30 23.88
CA THR A 7 10.14 -14.06 23.62
C THR A 7 8.68 -14.33 23.95
N THR A 8 8.11 -13.52 24.85
CA THR A 8 6.70 -13.58 25.26
C THR A 8 5.75 -12.99 24.21
N LEU A 9 6.29 -12.42 23.14
CA LEU A 9 5.52 -11.90 22.02
C LEU A 9 4.76 -13.03 21.32
N ARG A 10 3.44 -12.83 21.19
CA ARG A 10 2.55 -13.76 20.53
C ARG A 10 2.94 -13.83 19.05
N ARG A 11 3.53 -14.95 18.62
CA ARG A 11 3.88 -15.17 17.21
C ARG A 11 2.62 -15.17 16.37
N HIS A 12 2.44 -14.12 15.57
CA HIS A 12 1.37 -14.09 14.59
C HIS A 12 1.66 -15.13 13.51
N LYS A 13 0.83 -16.17 13.43
CA LYS A 13 0.78 -17.13 12.32
C LYS A 13 0.11 -16.51 11.08
N ALA A 14 0.22 -15.19 10.91
CA ALA A 14 -0.24 -14.53 9.71
C ALA A 14 0.83 -14.78 8.64
N SER A 15 0.41 -15.27 7.47
CA SER A 15 1.26 -15.30 6.27
C SER A 15 1.00 -14.00 5.49
N PRO A 16 1.60 -12.86 5.86
CA PRO A 16 1.36 -11.58 5.18
C PRO A 16 1.63 -11.68 3.67
N MET A 17 2.63 -12.48 3.27
CA MET A 17 2.94 -12.75 1.86
C MET A 17 1.78 -13.42 1.11
N ARG A 18 1.04 -14.34 1.76
CA ARG A 18 -0.09 -15.04 1.12
C ARG A 18 -1.19 -14.09 0.67
N ARG A 19 -1.32 -12.93 1.30
CA ARG A 19 -2.30 -11.91 0.89
C ARG A 19 -1.79 -11.11 -0.30
N PHE A 20 -0.50 -10.78 -0.31
CA PHE A 20 0.15 -10.14 -1.43
C PHE A 20 0.15 -11.03 -2.69
N ASP A 21 0.36 -12.33 -2.51
CA ASP A 21 0.35 -13.31 -3.61
C ASP A 21 -1.02 -13.53 -4.23
N ARG A 22 -2.11 -13.22 -3.51
CA ARG A 22 -3.49 -13.32 -4.00
C ARG A 22 -3.99 -12.05 -4.68
N LEU A 23 -3.18 -10.99 -4.73
CA LEU A 23 -3.54 -9.75 -5.41
C LEU A 23 -3.56 -9.94 -6.93
N PRO A 24 -4.43 -9.18 -7.65
CA PRO A 24 -4.38 -9.09 -9.10
C PRO A 24 -2.99 -8.67 -9.59
N PRO A 25 -2.51 -9.21 -10.73
CA PRO A 25 -1.18 -8.91 -11.25
C PRO A 25 -0.99 -7.41 -11.52
N ASP A 26 -2.02 -6.72 -12.02
CA ASP A 26 -1.99 -5.28 -12.28
C ASP A 26 -1.78 -4.48 -10.99
N LEU A 27 -2.53 -4.82 -9.94
CA LEU A 27 -2.38 -4.20 -8.62
C LEU A 27 -1.00 -4.49 -7.99
N ARG A 28 -0.45 -5.69 -8.22
CA ARG A 28 0.91 -6.03 -7.76
C ARG A 28 1.97 -5.23 -8.53
N GLY A 29 1.78 -5.04 -9.84
CA GLY A 29 2.65 -4.21 -10.67
C GLY A 29 2.67 -2.77 -10.16
N TRP A 30 1.49 -2.20 -9.95
CA TRP A 30 1.34 -0.86 -9.38
C TRP A 30 1.99 -0.73 -8.00
N LEU A 31 1.74 -1.67 -7.08
CA LEU A 31 2.34 -1.67 -5.73
C LEU A 31 3.87 -1.75 -5.74
N ARG A 32 4.50 -2.28 -6.80
CA ARG A 32 5.96 -2.28 -6.94
C ARG A 32 6.53 -0.93 -7.35
N GLN A 33 5.71 -0.09 -7.99
CA GLN A 33 6.09 1.23 -8.50
C GLN A 33 5.65 2.37 -7.58
N ALA A 34 4.64 2.13 -6.74
CA ALA A 34 4.10 3.08 -5.77
C ALA A 34 5.22 3.64 -4.88
N ALA A 35 5.22 4.96 -4.70
CA ALA A 35 6.23 5.67 -3.90
C ALA A 35 5.96 5.52 -2.40
N LEU A 36 4.71 5.32 -2.00
CA LEU A 36 4.35 5.09 -0.60
C LEU A 36 4.49 3.62 -0.21
N CYS A 37 4.88 3.38 1.04
CA CYS A 37 4.80 2.07 1.67
C CYS A 37 3.33 1.71 2.01
N TRP A 38 2.52 1.46 0.98
CA TRP A 38 1.12 1.07 1.14
C TRP A 38 0.99 -0.27 1.86
N SER A 39 0.03 -0.34 2.81
CA SER A 39 -0.40 -1.64 3.30
C SER A 39 -1.21 -2.37 2.22
N VAL A 40 -0.97 -3.67 2.06
CA VAL A 40 -1.68 -4.54 1.10
C VAL A 40 -3.20 -4.41 1.22
N ARG A 41 -3.70 -4.30 2.45
CA ARG A 41 -5.14 -4.17 2.73
C ARG A 41 -5.73 -2.86 2.21
N SER A 42 -4.98 -1.76 2.34
CA SER A 42 -5.43 -0.44 1.90
C SER A 42 -5.51 -0.39 0.38
N ALA A 43 -4.46 -0.86 -0.29
CA ALA A 43 -4.40 -0.93 -1.76
C ALA A 43 -5.52 -1.84 -2.32
N GLU A 44 -5.70 -3.03 -1.74
CA GLU A 44 -6.77 -3.97 -2.09
C GLU A 44 -8.18 -3.33 -1.96
N ARG A 45 -8.43 -2.60 -0.87
CA ARG A 45 -9.72 -1.92 -0.66
C ARG A 45 -10.01 -0.84 -1.69
N VAL A 46 -9.02 -0.01 -2.02
CA VAL A 46 -9.17 1.06 -3.01
C VAL A 46 -9.35 0.45 -4.41
N TRP A 47 -8.51 -0.53 -4.78
CA TRP A 47 -8.61 -1.25 -6.05
C TRP A 47 -10.01 -1.81 -6.30
N PHE A 48 -10.55 -2.62 -5.39
CA PHE A 48 -11.88 -3.21 -5.60
C PHE A 48 -13.00 -2.18 -5.59
N LYS A 49 -12.83 -1.06 -4.86
CA LYS A 49 -13.82 0.02 -4.85
C LYS A 49 -13.85 0.74 -6.20
N GLU A 50 -12.69 1.09 -6.74
CA GLU A 50 -12.58 1.80 -8.01
C GLU A 50 -12.88 0.87 -9.20
N LEU A 51 -12.49 -0.41 -9.14
CA LEU A 51 -12.83 -1.41 -10.17
C LEU A 51 -14.36 -1.55 -10.35
N ARG A 52 -15.11 -1.52 -9.24
CA ARG A 52 -16.59 -1.50 -9.29
C ARG A 52 -17.16 -0.19 -9.84
N ARG A 53 -16.47 0.94 -9.67
CA ARG A 53 -16.91 2.25 -10.15
C ARG A 53 -16.65 2.45 -11.64
N HIS A 54 -15.51 1.98 -12.11
CA HIS A 54 -15.08 2.10 -13.51
C HIS A 54 -15.49 0.90 -14.37
N GLY A 55 -16.35 0.01 -13.86
CA GLY A 55 -16.90 -1.11 -14.64
C GLY A 55 -15.86 -2.11 -15.13
N GLY A 56 -14.72 -2.23 -14.44
CA GLY A 56 -13.63 -3.13 -14.85
C GLY A 56 -12.52 -2.49 -15.69
N ASP A 57 -12.56 -1.19 -15.96
CA ASP A 57 -11.44 -0.49 -16.61
C ASP A 57 -10.23 -0.39 -15.67
N ILE A 58 -9.22 -1.23 -15.94
CA ILE A 58 -7.98 -1.32 -15.17
C ILE A 58 -7.17 -0.02 -15.26
N GLY A 59 -7.12 0.63 -16.42
CA GLY A 59 -6.32 1.84 -16.62
C GLY A 59 -6.87 3.01 -15.81
N ALA A 60 -8.19 3.18 -15.80
CA ALA A 60 -8.85 4.20 -14.97
C ALA A 60 -8.63 3.95 -13.48
N VAL A 61 -8.65 2.68 -13.04
CA VAL A 61 -8.39 2.30 -11.63
C VAL A 61 -6.96 2.62 -11.21
N LEU A 62 -5.98 2.33 -12.06
CA LEU A 62 -4.56 2.64 -11.80
C LEU A 62 -4.32 4.15 -11.71
N ASN A 63 -4.86 4.93 -12.66
CA ASN A 63 -4.78 6.40 -12.59
C ASN A 63 -5.40 6.94 -11.30
N ARG A 64 -6.54 6.38 -10.89
CA ARG A 64 -7.19 6.79 -9.65
C ARG A 64 -6.38 6.44 -8.41
N LEU A 65 -5.66 5.32 -8.42
CA LEU A 65 -4.74 4.94 -7.36
C LEU A 65 -3.56 5.91 -7.27
N ASP A 66 -2.99 6.33 -8.39
CA ASP A 66 -1.92 7.34 -8.44
C ASP A 66 -2.37 8.70 -7.88
N GLU A 67 -3.57 9.14 -8.21
CA GLU A 67 -4.15 10.38 -7.65
C GLU A 67 -4.30 10.30 -6.12
N ILE A 68 -4.72 9.14 -5.60
CA ILE A 68 -4.85 8.94 -4.15
C ILE A 68 -3.48 8.89 -3.50
N GLU A 69 -2.48 8.23 -4.10
CA GLU A 69 -1.11 8.23 -3.61
C GLU A 69 -0.55 9.65 -3.54
N ARG A 70 -0.71 10.46 -4.59
CA ARG A 70 -0.28 11.87 -4.58
C ARG A 70 -0.94 12.66 -3.45
N CYS A 71 -2.25 12.54 -3.29
CA CYS A 71 -2.97 13.22 -2.20
C CYS A 71 -2.49 12.77 -0.80
N LEU A 72 -2.14 11.49 -0.64
CA LEU A 72 -1.57 10.98 0.62
C LEU A 72 -0.15 11.51 0.85
N LEU A 73 0.69 11.53 -0.20
CA LEU A 73 2.03 12.12 -0.15
C LEU A 73 1.97 13.59 0.24
N GLU A 74 1.07 14.38 -0.35
CA GLU A 74 0.89 15.80 0.00
C GLU A 74 0.44 15.99 1.45
N LYS A 75 -0.34 15.06 2.00
CA LYS A 75 -0.77 15.10 3.40
C LYS A 75 0.32 14.69 4.38
N ASP A 76 1.10 13.68 4.02
CA ASP A 76 2.17 13.16 4.86
C ASP A 76 3.46 13.98 4.73
N ALA A 77 3.71 14.63 3.60
CA ALA A 77 4.85 15.50 3.36
C ALA A 77 5.08 16.54 4.47
N PRO A 78 4.09 17.37 4.86
CA PRO A 78 4.29 18.35 5.93
C PRO A 78 4.50 17.69 7.31
N ARG A 79 4.01 16.46 7.51
CA ARG A 79 4.17 15.71 8.75
C ARG A 79 5.55 15.05 8.86
N LEU A 80 6.08 14.54 7.76
CA LEU A 80 7.32 13.79 7.71
C LEU A 80 8.53 14.69 7.45
N TRP A 81 8.38 15.69 6.59
CA TRP A 81 9.48 16.55 6.12
C TRP A 81 9.35 18.00 6.57
N GLY A 82 8.26 18.38 7.24
CA GLY A 82 8.00 19.75 7.70
C GLY A 82 7.16 20.55 6.70
N ARG A 83 6.49 21.60 7.19
CA ARG A 83 5.50 22.39 6.41
C ARG A 83 6.10 23.06 5.17
N ASP A 84 7.40 23.29 5.17
CA ASP A 84 8.13 23.95 4.10
C ASP A 84 8.56 22.99 2.97
N TYR A 85 8.11 21.74 2.97
CA TYR A 85 8.36 20.77 1.90
C TYR A 85 7.23 20.74 0.84
N PRO A 86 7.53 20.61 -0.46
CA PRO A 86 8.84 20.71 -1.08
C PRO A 86 9.21 22.20 -1.24
N GLY A 87 10.25 22.63 -0.52
CA GLY A 87 10.69 24.02 -0.57
C GLY A 87 11.29 24.37 -1.94
N PRO A 88 11.25 25.66 -2.33
CA PRO A 88 11.78 26.16 -3.60
C PRO A 88 13.29 25.93 -3.78
#